data_AF-A0A9C9N507-F1
#
_entry.id   AF-A0A9C9N507-F1
#
_cell.length_a   1.000
_cell.length_b   1.000
_cell.length_c   1.000
_cell.angle_alpha   90.00
_cell.angle_beta   90.00
_cell.angle_gamma   90.00
#
_symmetry.space_group_name_H-M   'P 1'
#
loop_
_entity.id
_entity.type
_entity.pdbx_description
1 polymer ?
#
loop_
_entity_poly.entity_id
_entity_poly.type
_entity_poly.pdbx_seq_one_letter_code
_entity_poly.pdbx_strand_id
1 'polypeptide(L)'
;MGFNGHDQNKTRRQTVTSHAKNNGLSDVPYAQRVLLLPHCLRPSQDCPGKMTKQGLDCTGCTRTDCAIYQLRASATAVGYQGICIAPGGRLAVRFLIEQQPAGVIAIACDKELEEGAEAIEQLEWSNGQPVITAIPLSKDGCVDTEVDVTHAQSVILNHNGHRHVP
;
A
#
# COMPACT_ATOMS: atom_id res chain seq x y z
N MET A 1 -2.61 -50.85 -38.18
CA MET A 1 -2.39 -51.25 -36.78
C MET A 1 -0.96 -50.82 -36.45
N GLY A 2 -0.74 -49.62 -35.89
CA GLY A 2 -0.50 -49.38 -34.46
C GLY A 2 0.79 -50.09 -34.02
N PHE A 3 1.90 -49.45 -33.65
CA PHE A 3 2.08 -48.53 -32.52
C PHE A 3 3.18 -47.50 -32.79
N ASN A 4 2.97 -46.28 -32.29
CA ASN A 4 3.86 -45.14 -32.40
C ASN A 4 4.04 -44.54 -31.00
N GLY A 5 5.27 -44.11 -30.68
CA GLY A 5 5.52 -42.90 -29.91
C GLY A 5 5.54 -42.97 -28.37
N HIS A 6 6.76 -42.79 -27.87
CA HIS A 6 7.15 -41.81 -26.84
C HIS A 6 6.62 -41.87 -25.40
N ASP A 7 7.56 -42.25 -24.53
CA ASP A 7 7.79 -41.75 -23.17
C ASP A 7 7.83 -40.20 -23.15
N GLN A 8 6.93 -39.58 -22.37
CA GLN A 8 7.19 -38.31 -21.67
C GLN A 8 6.28 -38.19 -20.42
N ASN A 9 6.90 -38.37 -19.26
CA ASN A 9 6.72 -37.59 -18.02
C ASN A 9 5.36 -36.85 -17.81
N LYS A 10 4.40 -37.51 -17.16
CA LYS A 10 3.13 -36.89 -16.72
C LYS A 10 3.18 -36.48 -15.24
N THR A 11 3.74 -35.29 -15.02
CA THR A 11 3.33 -34.26 -14.05
C THR A 11 2.53 -34.72 -12.82
N ARG A 12 3.22 -35.05 -11.73
CA ARG A 12 2.66 -35.03 -10.37
C ARG A 12 2.62 -33.58 -9.87
N ARG A 13 1.65 -32.78 -10.35
CA ARG A 13 1.31 -31.49 -9.73
C ARG A 13 0.56 -31.80 -8.44
N GLN A 14 1.29 -31.83 -7.33
CA GLN A 14 0.71 -31.82 -6.00
C GLN A 14 -0.09 -30.53 -5.86
N THR A 15 -1.40 -30.69 -5.65
CA THR A 15 -2.31 -29.67 -5.16
C THR A 15 -1.80 -29.20 -3.79
N VAL A 16 -1.05 -28.12 -3.75
CA VAL A 16 -0.84 -27.37 -2.52
C VAL A 16 -2.12 -26.57 -2.28
N THR A 17 -3.08 -27.21 -1.61
CA THR A 17 -4.15 -26.52 -0.90
C THR A 17 -3.52 -25.85 0.32
N SER A 18 -2.88 -24.70 0.12
CA SER A 18 -2.55 -23.80 1.22
C SER A 18 -3.85 -23.11 1.65
N HIS A 19 -4.34 -23.47 2.82
CA HIS A 19 -5.36 -22.72 3.53
C HIS A 19 -4.77 -21.35 3.91
N ALA A 20 -4.81 -20.38 3.01
CA ALA A 20 -4.63 -18.98 3.38
C ALA A 20 -5.86 -18.58 4.19
N LYS A 21 -5.69 -18.32 5.48
CA LYS A 21 -6.73 -17.66 6.28
C LYS A 21 -6.94 -16.28 5.65
N ASN A 22 -8.12 -16.01 5.10
CA ASN A 22 -8.50 -14.70 4.58
C ASN A 22 -8.67 -13.74 5.77
N ASN A 23 -7.57 -13.26 6.34
CA ASN A 23 -7.59 -12.08 7.20
C ASN A 23 -7.51 -10.87 6.28
N GLY A 24 -8.58 -10.08 6.25
CA GLY A 24 -8.60 -8.83 5.51
C GLY A 24 -7.72 -7.79 6.22
N LEU A 25 -7.49 -6.65 5.56
CA LEU A 25 -6.75 -5.54 6.17
C LEU A 25 -7.32 -5.15 7.55
N SER A 26 -8.65 -5.27 7.70
CA SER A 26 -9.39 -4.99 8.94
C SER A 26 -8.94 -5.82 10.15
N ASP A 27 -8.33 -6.98 9.93
CA ASP A 27 -7.79 -7.85 10.99
C ASP A 27 -6.34 -7.54 11.37
N VAL A 28 -5.65 -6.71 10.58
CA VAL A 28 -4.28 -6.26 10.88
C VAL A 28 -4.35 -5.10 11.88
N PRO A 29 -3.63 -5.09 13.01
CA PRO A 29 -3.61 -3.95 13.93
C PRO A 29 -3.04 -2.70 13.25
N TYR A 30 -3.58 -1.50 13.54
CA TYR A 30 -3.09 -0.24 12.93
C TYR A 30 -1.58 -0.04 13.10
N ALA A 31 -1.04 -0.39 14.26
CA ALA A 31 0.39 -0.31 14.57
C ALA A 31 1.28 -1.24 13.73
N GLN A 32 0.71 -2.09 12.89
CA GLN A 32 1.41 -2.94 11.91
C GLN A 32 1.04 -2.60 10.46
N ARG A 33 0.30 -1.50 10.26
CA ARG A 33 -0.08 -0.99 8.94
C ARG A 33 0.78 0.20 8.57
N VAL A 34 1.02 0.33 7.27
CA VAL A 34 1.57 1.55 6.67
C VAL A 34 0.65 2.12 5.62
N LEU A 35 0.76 3.43 5.41
CA LEU A 35 0.08 4.16 4.35
C LEU A 35 1.10 4.69 3.34
N LEU A 36 0.91 4.35 2.07
CA LEU A 36 1.67 4.89 0.95
C LEU A 36 0.79 5.88 0.19
N LEU A 37 1.28 7.11 0.04
CA LEU A 37 0.63 8.18 -0.71
C LEU A 37 1.53 8.60 -1.88
N PRO A 38 0.98 9.01 -3.02
CA PRO A 38 1.78 9.48 -4.14
C PRO A 38 2.01 10.99 -3.99
N HIS A 39 3.23 11.45 -4.26
CA HIS A 39 3.57 12.87 -4.11
C HIS A 39 2.78 13.78 -5.06
N CYS A 40 2.23 13.26 -6.15
CA CYS A 40 1.48 14.02 -7.16
C CYS A 40 0.12 14.51 -6.64
N LEU A 41 -0.39 13.97 -5.52
CA LEU A 41 -1.57 14.49 -4.80
C LEU A 41 -1.32 15.84 -4.13
N ARG A 42 -0.06 16.28 -4.03
CA ARG A 42 0.25 17.59 -3.47
C ARG A 42 -0.32 18.67 -4.40
N PRO A 43 -0.81 19.80 -3.87
CA PRO A 43 -1.11 20.94 -4.71
C PRO A 43 0.17 21.43 -5.41
N SER A 44 0.09 21.71 -6.70
CA SER A 44 1.20 22.25 -7.48
C SER A 44 1.62 23.63 -6.99
N GLN A 45 0.63 24.45 -6.62
CA GLN A 45 0.81 25.81 -6.12
C GLN A 45 0.96 25.84 -4.59
N ASP A 46 2.00 26.53 -4.12
CA ASP A 46 2.22 26.85 -2.70
C ASP A 46 2.19 25.64 -1.76
N CYS A 47 2.64 24.46 -2.22
CA CYS A 47 2.86 23.34 -1.32
C CYS A 47 4.10 23.62 -0.45
N PRO A 48 3.96 23.70 0.89
CA PRO A 48 5.10 23.93 1.78
C PRO A 48 5.93 22.67 2.01
N GLY A 49 5.48 21.52 1.50
CA GLY A 49 6.14 20.23 1.68
C GLY A 49 7.53 20.20 1.04
N LYS A 50 8.48 19.56 1.71
CA LYS A 50 9.88 19.51 1.29
C LYS A 50 10.23 18.11 0.81
N MET A 51 10.84 17.98 -0.36
CA MET A 51 11.32 16.68 -0.81
C MET A 51 12.56 16.28 -0.03
N THR A 52 12.55 15.08 0.54
CA THR A 52 13.64 14.48 1.29
C THR A 52 14.01 13.12 0.70
N LYS A 53 15.05 12.47 1.23
CA LYS A 53 15.40 11.10 0.84
C LYS A 53 14.31 10.09 1.21
N GLN A 54 13.46 10.42 2.18
CA GLN A 54 12.36 9.61 2.72
C GLN A 54 11.01 9.90 2.04
N GLY A 55 10.99 10.82 1.06
CA GLY A 55 9.79 11.24 0.36
C GLY A 55 9.43 12.69 0.64
N LEU A 56 8.20 13.08 0.30
CA LEU A 56 7.68 14.41 0.57
C LEU A 56 7.39 14.55 2.07
N ASP A 57 8.14 15.42 2.74
CA ASP A 57 7.91 15.74 4.14
C ASP A 57 6.77 16.77 4.26
N CYS A 58 5.62 16.30 4.75
CA CYS A 58 4.46 17.12 5.10
C CYS A 58 4.33 17.35 6.61
N THR A 59 5.38 17.08 7.40
CA THR A 59 5.39 17.33 8.84
C THR A 59 5.24 18.83 9.11
N GLY A 60 4.32 19.21 9.99
CA GLY A 60 4.02 20.62 10.28
C GLY A 60 3.22 21.36 9.19
N CYS A 61 2.79 20.69 8.12
CA CYS A 61 1.86 21.27 7.16
C CYS A 61 0.52 21.60 7.83
N THR A 62 -0.07 22.75 7.51
CA THR A 62 -1.35 23.22 8.09
C THR A 62 -2.47 23.33 7.05
N ARG A 63 -2.24 22.89 5.81
CA ARG A 63 -3.24 22.95 4.72
C ARG A 63 -4.27 21.83 4.88
N THR A 64 -5.33 22.09 5.64
CA THR A 64 -6.37 21.11 5.99
C THR A 64 -7.23 20.66 4.80
N ASP A 65 -7.26 21.46 3.74
CA ASP A 65 -7.91 21.19 2.45
C ASP A 65 -7.12 20.18 1.59
N CYS A 66 -5.82 19.99 1.85
CA CYS A 66 -4.97 19.07 1.10
C CYS A 66 -5.33 17.59 1.37
N ALA A 67 -5.53 16.79 0.32
CA ALA A 67 -5.83 15.36 0.44
C ALA A 67 -4.75 14.60 1.24
N ILE A 68 -3.46 14.87 0.97
CA ILE A 68 -2.34 14.26 1.72
C ILE A 68 -2.45 14.58 3.21
N TYR A 69 -2.82 15.81 3.57
CA TYR A 69 -2.97 16.22 4.97
C TYR A 69 -4.08 15.40 5.65
N GLN A 70 -5.26 15.33 5.02
CA GLN A 70 -6.44 14.63 5.58
C GLN A 70 -6.17 13.13 5.78
N LEU A 71 -5.57 12.48 4.79
CA LEU A 71 -5.26 11.04 4.84
C LEU A 71 -4.15 10.73 5.86
N ARG A 72 -3.08 11.52 5.87
CA ARG A 72 -2.00 11.40 6.85
C ARG A 72 -2.51 11.61 8.28
N ALA A 73 -3.35 12.61 8.50
CA ALA A 73 -3.94 12.88 9.80
C ALA A 73 -4.81 11.69 10.27
N SER A 74 -5.60 11.09 9.38
CA SER A 74 -6.43 9.93 9.68
C SER A 74 -5.59 8.72 10.11
N ALA A 75 -4.55 8.38 9.35
CA ALA A 75 -3.65 7.27 9.67
C ALA A 75 -2.84 7.52 10.95
N THR A 76 -2.41 8.76 11.18
CA THR A 76 -1.68 9.14 12.40
C THR A 76 -2.58 9.04 13.63
N ALA A 77 -3.83 9.49 13.53
CA ALA A 77 -4.78 9.49 14.64
C ALA A 77 -5.10 8.08 15.18
N VAL A 78 -5.03 7.05 14.32
CA VAL A 78 -5.27 5.65 14.71
C VAL A 78 -3.98 4.85 14.94
N GLY A 79 -2.81 5.48 14.83
CA GLY A 79 -1.53 4.88 15.21
C GLY A 79 -0.89 3.98 14.16
N TYR A 80 -0.96 4.36 12.87
CA TYR A 80 -0.22 3.64 11.81
C TYR A 80 1.28 3.61 12.11
N GLN A 81 1.93 2.48 11.84
CA GLN A 81 3.37 2.29 12.04
C GLN A 81 4.19 3.33 11.26
N GLY A 82 3.73 3.65 10.05
CA GLY A 82 4.43 4.58 9.18
C GLY A 82 3.57 5.09 8.03
N ILE A 83 3.93 6.28 7.55
CA ILE A 83 3.28 6.95 6.44
C ILE A 83 4.39 7.45 5.51
N CYS A 84 4.33 7.08 4.24
CA CYS A 84 5.31 7.47 3.23
C CYS A 84 4.61 8.17 2.07
N ILE A 85 5.07 9.37 1.74
CA ILE A 85 4.59 10.12 0.58
C ILE A 85 5.67 10.06 -0.50
N ALA A 86 5.53 9.10 -1.40
CA ALA A 86 6.59 8.70 -2.31
C ALA A 86 6.55 9.47 -3.64
N PRO A 87 7.70 9.91 -4.17
CA PRO A 87 7.80 10.45 -5.52
C PRO A 87 7.65 9.39 -6.62
N GLY A 88 7.76 8.11 -6.26
CA GLY A 88 7.53 6.98 -7.15
C GLY A 88 7.85 5.64 -6.48
N GLY A 89 7.55 4.54 -7.18
CA GLY A 89 7.57 3.17 -6.65
C GLY A 89 8.87 2.75 -5.94
N ARG A 90 10.06 3.10 -6.45
CA ARG A 90 11.34 2.72 -5.81
C ARG A 90 11.46 3.18 -4.35
N LEU A 91 10.97 4.37 -4.05
CA LEU A 91 11.02 4.89 -2.68
C LEU A 91 9.97 4.18 -1.80
N ALA A 92 8.78 3.92 -2.35
CA ALA A 92 7.74 3.16 -1.65
C ALA A 92 8.21 1.74 -1.30
N VAL A 93 8.81 1.03 -2.26
CA VAL A 93 9.37 -0.32 -2.05
C VAL A 93 10.47 -0.30 -1.00
N ARG A 94 11.40 0.67 -1.04
CA ARG A 94 12.44 0.80 -0.02
C ARG A 94 11.85 0.99 1.37
N PHE A 95 10.84 1.86 1.48
CA PHE A 95 10.13 2.08 2.74
C PHE A 95 9.46 0.80 3.25
N LEU A 96 8.85 0.00 2.37
CA LEU A 96 8.26 -1.29 2.76
C LEU A 96 9.31 -2.29 3.27
N ILE A 97 10.48 -2.36 2.63
CA ILE A 97 11.61 -3.19 3.09
C ILE A 97 12.06 -2.76 4.49
N GLU A 98 12.19 -1.46 4.73
CA GLU A 98 12.60 -0.90 6.02
C GLU A 98 11.55 -1.13 7.14
N GLN A 99 10.26 -1.06 6.80
CA GLN A 99 9.17 -1.10 7.78
C GLN A 99 8.64 -2.52 8.07
N GLN A 100 8.75 -3.46 7.13
CA GLN A 100 8.22 -4.83 7.27
C GLN A 100 6.77 -4.89 7.83
N PRO A 101 5.81 -4.11 7.29
CA PRO A 101 4.44 -4.09 7.78
C PRO A 101 3.70 -5.42 7.54
N ALA A 102 2.64 -5.65 8.31
CA ALA A 102 1.67 -6.72 8.04
C ALA A 102 0.50 -6.25 7.15
N GLY A 103 0.32 -4.94 7.00
CA GLY A 103 -0.71 -4.37 6.14
C GLY A 103 -0.24 -3.11 5.40
N VAL A 104 -0.60 -2.99 4.13
CA VAL A 104 -0.26 -1.85 3.28
C VAL A 104 -1.54 -1.29 2.69
N ILE A 105 -1.78 0.01 2.89
CA ILE A 105 -2.73 0.77 2.06
C ILE A 105 -1.90 1.59 1.08
N ALA A 106 -2.11 1.36 -0.21
CA ALA A 106 -1.41 2.05 -1.27
C ALA A 106 -2.39 2.90 -2.10
N ILE A 107 -2.10 4.19 -2.20
CA ILE A 107 -2.79 5.11 -3.10
C ILE A 107 -1.83 5.50 -4.21
N ALA A 108 -2.17 5.23 -5.46
CA ALA A 108 -1.39 5.62 -6.63
C ALA A 108 -2.24 5.47 -7.91
N CYS A 109 -1.67 5.79 -9.07
CA CYS A 109 -2.30 5.45 -10.35
C CYS A 109 -2.26 3.94 -10.57
N ASP A 110 -3.13 3.42 -11.44
CA ASP A 110 -3.26 1.97 -11.68
C ASP A 110 -1.92 1.29 -12.02
N LYS A 111 -1.12 1.96 -12.85
CA LYS A 111 0.21 1.47 -13.24
C LYS A 111 1.15 1.30 -12.04
N GLU A 112 1.24 2.30 -11.15
CA GLU A 112 2.11 2.21 -9.97
C GLU A 112 1.59 1.20 -8.94
N LEU A 113 0.28 1.00 -8.88
CA LEU A 113 -0.35 -0.02 -8.02
C LEU A 113 0.00 -1.43 -8.51
N GLU A 114 -0.10 -1.69 -9.82
CA GLU A 114 0.25 -2.97 -10.44
C GLU A 114 1.75 -3.28 -10.27
N GLU A 115 2.63 -2.35 -10.67
CA GLU A 115 4.09 -2.49 -10.50
C GLU A 115 4.47 -2.66 -9.02
N GLY A 116 3.78 -1.97 -8.12
CA GLY A 116 4.00 -2.07 -6.67
C GLY A 116 3.59 -3.41 -6.09
N ALA A 117 2.48 -4.00 -6.55
CA ALA A 117 2.03 -5.32 -6.13
C ALA A 117 3.04 -6.40 -6.56
N GLU A 118 3.48 -6.38 -7.82
CA GLU A 118 4.51 -7.29 -8.32
C GLU A 118 5.83 -7.18 -7.54
N ALA A 119 6.23 -5.95 -7.19
CA ALA A 119 7.42 -5.74 -6.38
C ALA A 119 7.29 -6.36 -4.99
N ILE A 120 6.14 -6.20 -4.34
CA ILE A 120 5.87 -6.74 -2.99
C ILE A 120 5.93 -8.27 -2.96
N GLU A 121 5.45 -8.95 -4.00
CA GLU A 121 5.52 -10.42 -4.12
C GLU A 121 6.95 -10.95 -4.19
N GLN A 122 7.89 -10.12 -4.68
CA GLN A 122 9.30 -10.49 -4.82
C GLN A 122 10.14 -10.13 -3.59
N LEU A 123 9.59 -9.42 -2.61
CA LEU A 123 10.30 -9.06 -1.39
C LEU A 123 10.33 -10.21 -0.38
N GLU A 124 11.41 -10.28 0.40
CA GLU A 124 11.49 -11.15 1.57
C GLU A 124 10.83 -10.48 2.77
N TRP A 125 9.89 -11.20 3.39
CA TRP A 125 9.10 -10.71 4.51
C TRP A 125 9.39 -11.51 5.78
N SER A 126 9.79 -10.81 6.84
CA SER A 126 10.16 -11.45 8.11
C SER A 126 8.97 -12.10 8.82
N ASN A 127 7.76 -11.54 8.63
CA ASN A 127 6.54 -11.95 9.34
C ASN A 127 5.42 -12.41 8.38
N GLY A 128 5.79 -12.81 7.16
CA GLY A 128 4.85 -13.12 6.09
C GLY A 128 4.48 -11.90 5.24
N GLN A 129 4.00 -12.16 4.03
CA GLN A 129 3.64 -11.11 3.07
C GLN A 129 2.48 -10.25 3.60
N PRO A 130 2.55 -8.91 3.47
CA PRO A 130 1.51 -8.02 3.95
C PRO A 130 0.21 -8.17 3.16
N VAL A 131 -0.90 -7.89 3.83
CA VAL A 131 -2.18 -7.66 3.15
C VAL A 131 -2.14 -6.30 2.46
N ILE A 132 -2.36 -6.28 1.15
CA ILE A 132 -2.36 -5.07 0.35
C ILE A 132 -3.80 -4.61 0.09
N THR A 133 -4.07 -3.33 0.29
CA THR A 133 -5.29 -2.67 -0.15
C THR A 133 -4.92 -1.50 -1.04
N ALA A 134 -5.25 -1.61 -2.32
CA ALA A 134 -5.00 -0.61 -3.33
C ALA A 134 -6.20 0.34 -3.46
N ILE A 135 -5.94 1.64 -3.56
CA ILE A 135 -6.94 2.68 -3.80
C ILE A 135 -6.45 3.49 -5.01
N PRO A 136 -7.09 3.35 -6.18
CA PRO A 136 -6.70 4.12 -7.35
C PRO A 136 -7.01 5.61 -7.13
N LEU A 137 -6.21 6.46 -7.77
CA LEU A 137 -6.54 7.87 -7.91
C LEU A 137 -7.82 8.02 -8.74
N SER A 138 -8.67 8.98 -8.38
CA SER A 138 -9.86 9.32 -9.16
C SER A 138 -9.53 10.13 -10.42
N LYS A 139 -8.34 10.74 -10.43
CA LYS A 139 -7.78 11.44 -11.59
C LYS A 139 -6.26 11.28 -11.59
N ASP A 140 -5.77 10.65 -12.64
CA ASP A 140 -4.35 10.39 -12.87
C ASP A 140 -3.64 11.53 -13.59
N GLY A 141 -2.33 11.60 -13.38
CA GLY A 141 -1.45 12.61 -13.95
C GLY A 141 -0.16 12.74 -13.15
N CYS A 142 0.76 13.58 -13.62
CA CYS A 142 2.01 13.85 -12.89
C CYS A 142 1.86 14.97 -11.84
N VAL A 143 0.81 15.78 -11.93
CA VAL A 143 0.60 16.99 -11.12
C VAL A 143 -0.90 17.16 -10.87
N ASP A 144 -1.27 17.62 -9.67
CA ASP A 144 -2.65 17.90 -9.26
C ASP A 144 -3.60 16.72 -9.52
N THR A 145 -3.16 15.53 -9.10
CA THR A 145 -3.99 14.34 -9.10
C THR A 145 -5.02 14.39 -7.99
N GLU A 146 -6.05 13.56 -8.11
CA GLU A 146 -7.16 13.54 -7.16
C GLU A 146 -7.42 12.11 -6.69
N VAL A 147 -7.93 11.99 -5.46
CA VAL A 147 -8.40 10.73 -4.88
C VAL A 147 -9.73 11.00 -4.18
N ASP A 148 -10.62 10.02 -4.16
CA ASP A 148 -11.78 10.08 -3.27
C ASP A 148 -11.31 9.98 -1.81
N VAL A 149 -11.15 11.14 -1.17
CA VAL A 149 -10.68 11.25 0.21
C VAL A 149 -11.65 10.57 1.17
N THR A 150 -12.96 10.64 0.92
CA THR A 150 -13.97 10.03 1.80
C THR A 150 -13.84 8.52 1.78
N HIS A 151 -13.74 7.94 0.57
CA HIS A 151 -13.50 6.51 0.41
C HIS A 151 -12.17 6.09 1.03
N ALA A 152 -11.08 6.81 0.73
CA ALA A 152 -9.76 6.49 1.27
C ALA A 152 -9.70 6.55 2.80
N GLN A 153 -10.34 7.55 3.43
CA GLN A 153 -10.47 7.62 4.87
C GLN A 153 -11.27 6.44 5.44
N SER A 154 -12.36 6.02 4.78
CA SER A 154 -13.14 4.87 5.23
C SER A 154 -12.29 3.59 5.26
N VAL A 155 -11.40 3.40 4.29
CA VAL A 155 -10.48 2.26 4.23
C VAL A 155 -9.38 2.37 5.29
N ILE A 156 -8.77 3.55 5.46
CA ILE A 156 -7.75 3.82 6.49
C ILE A 156 -8.30 3.55 7.89
N LEU A 157 -9.55 3.94 8.14
CA LEU A 157 -10.20 3.80 9.45
C LEU A 157 -10.86 2.42 9.61
N ASN A 158 -10.87 1.55 8.60
CA ASN A 158 -11.52 0.26 8.68
C ASN A 158 -10.78 -0.71 9.62
N HIS A 159 -11.51 -1.35 10.53
CA HIS A 159 -10.93 -2.27 11.50
C HIS A 159 -11.99 -3.18 12.15
N ASN A 160 -11.66 -4.47 12.35
CA ASN A 160 -12.57 -5.51 12.86
C ASN A 160 -12.67 -5.58 14.40
N GLY A 161 -12.58 -4.45 15.10
CA GLY A 161 -13.01 -4.38 16.51
C GLY A 161 -12.05 -4.89 17.58
N HIS A 162 -10.78 -5.20 17.28
CA HIS A 162 -9.75 -5.38 18.32
C HIS A 162 -9.32 -4.04 18.94
N ARG A 163 -10.15 -3.56 19.86
CA ARG A 163 -9.97 -2.35 20.66
C ARG A 163 -8.49 -2.14 21.06
N HIS A 164 -7.90 -1.05 20.56
CA HIS A 164 -6.64 -0.53 21.08
C HIS A 164 -6.84 -0.23 22.56
N VAL A 165 -6.20 -1.00 23.43
CA VAL A 165 -6.09 -0.66 24.84
C VAL A 165 -4.97 0.38 24.94
N PRO A 166 -5.20 1.54 25.58
CA PRO A 166 -4.22 2.60 25.75
C PRO A 166 -3.03 2.18 26.62
#